data_AF-A0A7C4B7P7-F1
#
_entry.id   AF-A0A7C4B7P7-F1
#
_cell.length_a   1.000
_cell.length_b   1.000
_cell.length_c   1.000
_cell.angle_alpha   90.00
_cell.angle_beta   90.00
_cell.angle_gamma   90.00
#
_symmetry.space_group_name_H-M   'P 1'
#
loop_
_entity.id
_entity.type
_entity.pdbx_description
1 polymer ?
#
loop_
_entity_poly.entity_id
_entity_poly.type
_entity_poly.pdbx_seq_one_letter_code
_entity_poly.pdbx_strand_id
1 'polypeptide(L)'
;MSIFNSIFSPRAVAVIGASDNPRKLGYYCLASLVNGGFKGEVYPVNPGLESVMGLKSYPSITSIPVDIDLALVVVPSSIVPKVLEECVSKNV
;
A
#
# COMPACT_ATOMS: atom_id res chain seq x y z
N MET A 1 6.19 14.96 -17.27
CA MET A 1 5.93 13.56 -16.89
C MET A 1 4.42 13.36 -16.91
N SER A 2 3.90 12.28 -17.51
CA SER A 2 2.44 12.05 -17.58
C SER A 2 1.90 11.61 -16.23
N ILE A 3 0.66 12.01 -15.89
CA ILE A 3 -0.04 11.56 -14.67
C ILE A 3 -0.12 10.04 -14.56
N PHE A 4 -0.06 9.34 -15.69
CA PHE A 4 -0.19 7.89 -15.76
C PHE A 4 1.08 7.14 -15.34
N ASN A 5 2.24 7.81 -15.26
CA ASN A 5 3.48 7.15 -14.84
C ASN A 5 3.38 6.64 -13.40
N SER A 6 2.71 7.37 -12.52
CA SER A 6 2.47 6.96 -11.12
C SER A 6 1.64 5.68 -11.04
N ILE A 7 0.81 5.41 -12.05
CA ILE A 7 -0.09 4.24 -12.09
C ILE A 7 0.61 3.04 -12.73
N PHE A 8 1.26 3.23 -13.89
CA PHE A 8 1.81 2.12 -14.69
C PHE A 8 3.30 1.87 -14.45
N SER A 9 4.02 2.80 -13.83
CA SER A 9 5.46 2.67 -13.54
C SER A 9 5.85 3.34 -12.22
N PRO A 10 5.14 3.06 -11.10
CA PRO A 10 5.50 3.59 -9.79
C PRO A 10 6.86 3.05 -9.33
N ARG A 11 7.62 3.88 -8.61
CA ARG A 11 8.84 3.47 -7.90
C ARG A 11 8.52 2.93 -6.52
N ALA A 12 7.44 3.42 -5.89
CA ALA A 12 7.00 3.00 -4.56
C ALA A 12 5.48 2.86 -4.51
N VAL A 13 5.00 1.72 -3.98
CA VAL A 13 3.57 1.39 -3.85
C VAL A 13 3.23 1.08 -2.40
N ALA A 14 2.22 1.75 -1.84
CA ALA A 14 1.64 1.40 -0.55
C ALA A 14 0.43 0.46 -0.73
N VAL A 15 0.36 -0.62 0.04
CA VAL A 15 -0.79 -1.55 0.05
C VAL A 15 -1.54 -1.40 1.37
N ILE A 16 -2.64 -0.63 1.34
CA ILE A 16 -3.44 -0.31 2.52
C ILE A 16 -4.51 -1.37 2.74
N GLY A 17 -4.48 -1.99 3.92
CA GLY A 17 -5.26 -3.21 4.20
C GLY A 17 -4.48 -4.50 3.91
N ALA A 18 -3.15 -4.42 3.77
CA ALA A 18 -2.28 -5.58 3.63
C ALA A 18 -2.48 -6.58 4.78
N SER A 19 -2.35 -7.88 4.50
CA SER A 19 -2.56 -8.94 5.50
C SER A 19 -1.82 -10.21 5.12
N ASP A 20 -1.39 -10.99 6.11
CA ASP A 20 -0.87 -12.36 5.91
C ASP A 20 -1.96 -13.40 5.72
N ASN A 21 -3.23 -13.02 5.88
CA ASN A 21 -4.33 -13.95 5.76
C ASN A 21 -4.67 -14.17 4.27
N PRO A 22 -4.44 -15.39 3.72
CA PRO A 22 -4.69 -15.67 2.30
C PRO A 22 -6.16 -15.63 1.91
N ARG A 23 -7.09 -15.45 2.86
CA ARG A 23 -8.51 -15.23 2.58
C ARG A 23 -8.88 -13.76 2.36
N LYS A 24 -7.97 -12.81 2.62
CA LYS A 24 -8.24 -11.36 2.51
C LYS A 24 -7.70 -10.80 1.18
N LEU A 25 -8.43 -9.87 0.59
CA LEU A 25 -8.02 -9.23 -0.68
C LEU A 25 -6.67 -8.52 -0.58
N GLY A 26 -6.37 -7.87 0.56
CA GLY A 26 -5.09 -7.21 0.78
C GLY A 26 -3.87 -8.15 0.73
N TYR A 27 -4.05 -9.45 1.07
CA TYR A 27 -3.01 -10.45 0.86
C TYR A 27 -2.71 -10.62 -0.63
N TYR A 28 -3.75 -10.79 -1.46
CA TYR A 28 -3.58 -11.00 -2.89
C TYR A 28 -2.94 -9.80 -3.58
N CYS A 29 -3.31 -8.56 -3.22
CA CYS A 29 -2.69 -7.35 -3.78
C CYS A 29 -1.20 -7.29 -3.45
N LEU A 30 -0.82 -7.55 -2.20
CA LEU A 30 0.58 -7.57 -1.80
C LEU A 30 1.35 -8.70 -2.47
N ALA A 31 0.80 -9.92 -2.44
CA ALA A 31 1.40 -11.09 -3.05
C ALA A 31 1.57 -10.93 -4.57
N SER A 32 0.66 -10.25 -5.25
CA SER A 32 0.77 -9.97 -6.69
C SER A 32 1.96 -9.08 -7.01
N LEU A 33 2.23 -8.06 -6.20
CA LEU A 33 3.41 -7.20 -6.37
C LEU A 33 4.71 -7.97 -6.07
N VAL A 34 4.75 -8.65 -4.92
CA VAL A 34 5.95 -9.37 -4.45
C VAL A 34 6.28 -10.55 -5.36
N ASN A 35 5.33 -11.46 -5.58
CA ASN A 35 5.55 -12.67 -6.37
C ASN A 35 5.53 -12.40 -7.88
N GLY A 36 4.86 -11.33 -8.31
CA GLY A 36 4.88 -10.86 -9.70
C GLY A 36 6.19 -10.18 -10.11
N GLY A 37 7.12 -9.99 -9.18
CA GLY A 37 8.45 -9.47 -9.46
C GLY A 37 8.49 -7.96 -9.73
N PHE A 38 7.54 -7.20 -9.16
CA PHE A 38 7.57 -5.75 -9.18
C PHE A 38 8.93 -5.24 -8.68
N LYS A 39 9.53 -4.31 -9.43
CA LYS A 39 10.91 -3.84 -9.20
C LYS A 39 11.00 -2.61 -8.32
N GLY A 40 9.88 -1.94 -8.08
CA GLY A 40 9.80 -0.84 -7.13
C GLY A 40 9.68 -1.34 -5.68
N GLU A 41 9.63 -0.38 -4.77
CA GLU A 41 9.46 -0.62 -3.35
C GLU A 41 7.98 -0.86 -3.00
N VAL A 42 7.73 -1.78 -2.08
CA VAL A 42 6.37 -2.14 -1.65
C VAL A 42 6.26 -1.95 -0.15
N TYR A 43 5.25 -1.18 0.26
CA TYR A 43 5.02 -0.78 1.64
C TYR A 43 3.65 -1.27 2.12
N PRO A 44 3.58 -2.39 2.86
CA PRO A 44 2.36 -2.82 3.52
C PRO A 44 1.90 -1.79 4.55
N VAL A 45 0.60 -1.51 4.60
CA VAL A 45 -0.02 -0.67 5.63
C VAL A 45 -1.10 -1.45 6.34
N ASN A 46 -0.89 -1.68 7.63
CA ASN A 46 -1.80 -2.33 8.55
C ASN A 46 -1.55 -1.84 10.00
N PRO A 47 -2.54 -1.22 10.67
CA PRO A 47 -2.41 -0.73 12.06
C PRO A 47 -2.10 -1.81 13.11
N GLY A 48 -2.43 -3.07 12.84
CA GLY A 48 -2.33 -4.17 13.80
C GLY A 48 -1.20 -5.15 13.54
N LEU A 49 -0.39 -4.94 12.50
CA LEU A 49 0.70 -5.82 12.13
C LEU A 49 1.99 -5.03 11.93
N GLU A 50 3.07 -5.44 12.60
CA GLU A 50 4.41 -4.86 12.44
C GLU A 50 5.10 -5.33 11.15
N SER A 51 4.69 -6.49 10.61
CA SER A 51 5.15 -7.01 9.33
C SER A 51 4.03 -7.75 8.60
N VAL A 52 4.13 -7.78 7.26
CA VAL A 52 3.26 -8.58 6.39
C VAL A 52 4.13 -9.19 5.29
N MET A 53 4.08 -10.50 5.10
CA MET A 53 4.92 -11.26 4.17
C MET A 53 6.42 -11.00 4.35
N GLY A 54 6.87 -10.80 5.59
CA GLY A 54 8.26 -10.50 5.93
C GLY A 54 8.70 -9.06 5.60
N LEU A 55 7.82 -8.24 5.02
CA LEU A 55 8.06 -6.82 4.80
C LEU A 55 7.60 -6.02 6.02
N LYS A 56 8.34 -4.97 6.37
CA LYS A 56 7.94 -4.04 7.42
C LYS A 56 6.59 -3.39 7.06
N SER A 57 5.64 -3.48 7.99
CA SER A 57 4.32 -2.88 7.85
C SER A 57 4.24 -1.58 8.67
N TYR A 58 3.47 -0.63 8.16
CA TYR A 58 3.27 0.67 8.79
C TYR A 58 1.81 0.82 9.25
N PRO A 59 1.55 1.54 10.35
CA PRO A 59 0.18 1.68 10.84
C PRO A 59 -0.69 2.61 9.98
N SER A 60 -0.08 3.51 9.22
CA SER A 60 -0.73 4.41 8.25
C SER A 60 0.22 4.72 7.09
N ILE A 61 -0.31 5.18 5.96
CA ILE A 61 0.54 5.63 4.83
C ILE A 61 1.39 6.87 5.21
N THR A 62 0.88 7.71 6.12
CA THR A 62 1.59 8.88 6.64
C THR A 62 2.80 8.53 7.51
N SER A 63 2.88 7.30 8.03
CA SER A 63 4.01 6.82 8.84
C SER A 63 5.18 6.31 8.00
N ILE A 64 5.03 6.19 6.68
CA ILE A 64 6.09 5.73 5.79
C ILE A 64 7.10 6.88 5.59
N PRO A 65 8.40 6.69 5.83
CA PRO A 65 9.39 7.78 5.81
C PRO A 65 9.92 8.12 4.41
N VAL A 66 9.22 7.69 3.35
CA VAL A 66 9.58 7.94 1.95
C VAL A 66 8.36 8.43 1.16
N ASP A 67 8.57 8.93 -0.05
CA ASP A 67 7.49 9.28 -0.98
C ASP A 67 6.85 8.03 -1.57
N ILE A 68 5.53 8.09 -1.78
CA ILE A 68 4.75 7.01 -2.38
C ILE A 68 4.16 7.51 -3.70
N ASP A 69 4.34 6.74 -4.77
CA ASP A 69 3.82 7.12 -6.09
C ASP A 69 2.38 6.59 -6.30
N LEU A 70 1.99 5.50 -5.62
CA LEU A 70 0.68 4.86 -5.74
C LEU A 70 0.22 4.20 -4.44
N ALA A 71 -1.05 4.39 -4.07
CA ALA A 71 -1.71 3.68 -2.98
C ALA A 71 -2.79 2.70 -3.50
N LEU A 72 -2.65 1.42 -3.14
CA LEU A 72 -3.70 0.41 -3.32
C LEU A 72 -4.56 0.35 -2.05
N VAL A 73 -5.80 0.83 -2.14
CA VAL A 73 -6.72 0.91 -1.00
C VAL A 73 -7.65 -0.31 -0.96
N VAL A 74 -7.39 -1.23 -0.03
CA VAL A 74 -8.10 -2.52 0.10
C VAL A 74 -8.65 -2.69 1.52
N VAL A 75 -9.50 -1.76 1.92
CA VAL A 75 -10.12 -1.69 3.26
C VAL A 75 -11.66 -1.70 3.15
N PRO A 76 -12.38 -2.01 4.24
CA PRO A 76 -13.83 -1.80 4.30
C PRO A 76 -14.22 -0.38 3.88
N SER A 77 -15.36 -0.26 3.19
CA SER A 77 -15.84 1.01 2.62
C SER A 77 -15.96 2.14 3.64
N SER A 78 -16.34 1.82 4.88
CA SER A 78 -16.46 2.79 5.97
C SER A 78 -15.13 3.46 6.38
N ILE A 79 -14.00 2.84 6.04
CA ILE A 79 -12.65 3.32 6.38
C ILE A 79 -12.02 4.12 5.23
N VAL A 80 -12.54 3.97 4.00
CA VAL A 80 -11.99 4.59 2.79
C VAL A 80 -11.85 6.11 2.91
N PRO A 81 -12.83 6.90 3.40
CA PRO A 81 -12.67 8.35 3.51
C PRO A 81 -11.44 8.77 4.31
N LYS A 82 -11.23 8.15 5.48
CA LYS A 82 -10.05 8.40 6.32
C LYS A 82 -8.75 8.06 5.58
N VAL A 83 -8.71 6.93 4.89
CA VAL A 83 -7.52 6.51 4.14
C VAL A 83 -7.20 7.50 3.01
N LEU A 84 -8.21 8.04 2.34
CA LEU A 84 -8.02 9.07 1.31
C LEU A 84 -7.48 10.37 1.90
N GLU A 85 -7.96 10.81 3.06
CA GLU A 85 -7.40 11.96 3.78
C GLU A 85 -5.91 11.76 4.13
N GLU A 86 -5.55 10.54 4.55
CA GLU A 86 -4.15 10.18 4.81
C GLU A 86 -3.31 10.18 3.52
N CYS A 87 -3.85 9.71 2.39
CA CYS A 87 -3.16 9.75 1.09
C CYS A 87 -2.92 11.19 0.63
N VAL A 88 -3.94 12.05 0.73
CA VAL A 88 -3.82 13.49 0.42
C VAL A 88 -2.75 14.14 1.31
N SER A 89 -2.76 13.85 2.62
CA SER A 89 -1.76 14.37 3.55
C SER A 89 -0.34 13.88 3.23
N LYS A 90 -0.22 12.72 2.59
CA LYS A 90 1.05 12.12 2.14
C LYS A 90 1.44 12.52 0.72
N ASN A 91 0.64 13.36 0.05
CA ASN A 91 0.81 13.78 -1.35
C ASN A 91 0.84 12.62 -2.35
N VAL A 92 -0.06 11.65 -2.17
CA VAL A 92 -0.27 10.49 -3.07
C VAL A 92 -1.54 10.67 -3.88
#